data_AF-A0A258GQM6-F1
#
_entry.id   AF-A0A258GQM6-F1
#
_cell.length_a   1.000
_cell.length_b   1.000
_cell.length_c   1.000
_cell.angle_alpha   90.00
_cell.angle_beta   90.00
_cell.angle_gamma   90.00
#
_symmetry.space_group_name_H-M   'P 1'
#
loop_
_entity.id
_entity.type
_entity.pdbx_description
1 polymer ?
#
loop_
_entity_poly.entity_id
_entity_poly.type
_entity_poly.pdbx_seq_one_letter_code
_entity_poly.pdbx_strand_id
1 'polypeptide(L)'
;MTRLFPAFDPSRRHAALATTLLILAILLGGGGTPSPLPELWLELLAALAMLAWLWLPGPIRLPADPALWIVAGLALAVPAIQLVPLPPDVWQALPGREAQAAALALVGEKDSWRPLSMSPPRTLASLLSFIPPLTLMLMAGALQRHERHRLLGAILVMAVTSAVIGAFQLNAGGQAFRFYASSHPTLVGFQANRNATADVLLIGLLALAAFAAGKRSPREPHGGAAKGRDGWWQIGLALLLTLACVLTASRTGVALILPAAI
;
A
#
# COMPACT_ATOMS: atom_id res chain seq x y z
N MET A 1 28.81 -20.98 18.79
CA MET A 1 27.72 -21.22 17.80
C MET A 1 26.36 -20.77 18.35
N THR A 2 26.24 -19.50 18.77
CA THR A 2 25.10 -19.02 19.59
C THR A 2 24.45 -17.73 19.04
N ARG A 3 24.64 -17.42 17.75
CA ARG A 3 24.10 -16.21 17.11
C ARG A 3 23.30 -16.42 15.82
N LEU A 4 22.99 -17.66 15.43
CA LEU A 4 22.22 -17.96 14.22
C LEU A 4 20.73 -18.25 14.45
N PHE A 5 20.28 -18.41 15.70
CA PHE A 5 18.89 -18.74 16.03
C PHE A 5 17.96 -17.61 16.53
N PRO A 6 18.28 -16.29 16.48
CA PRO A 6 17.29 -15.28 16.81
C PRO A 6 16.11 -15.23 15.81
N ALA A 7 16.16 -15.96 14.69
CA ALA A 7 15.06 -16.08 13.72
C ALA A 7 13.91 -16.98 14.22
N PHE A 8 14.10 -17.76 15.29
CA PHE A 8 13.15 -18.80 15.70
C PHE A 8 12.14 -18.36 16.77
N ASP A 9 12.16 -17.11 17.20
CA ASP A 9 11.13 -16.53 18.09
C ASP A 9 9.82 -16.30 17.29
N PRO A 10 8.68 -16.90 17.71
CA PRO A 10 7.37 -16.73 17.08
C PRO A 10 7.04 -15.28 16.74
N SER A 11 7.34 -14.34 17.63
CA SER A 11 7.09 -12.91 17.43
C SER A 11 7.89 -12.35 16.24
N ARG A 12 9.17 -12.71 16.15
CA ARG A 12 10.08 -12.22 15.11
C ARG A 12 9.70 -12.72 13.72
N ARG A 13 9.14 -13.93 13.59
CA ARG A 13 8.74 -14.51 12.30
C ARG A 13 7.57 -13.76 11.66
N HIS A 14 6.55 -13.45 12.45
CA HIS A 14 5.39 -12.68 12.00
C HIS A 14 5.81 -11.28 11.53
N ALA A 15 6.62 -10.57 12.34
CA ALA A 15 7.15 -9.27 11.96
C ALA A 15 8.02 -9.31 10.70
N ALA A 16 8.83 -10.36 10.52
CA ALA A 16 9.64 -10.55 9.32
C ALA A 16 8.76 -10.77 8.08
N LEU A 17 7.75 -11.65 8.18
CA LEU A 17 6.83 -11.94 7.09
C LEU A 17 6.08 -10.69 6.62
N ALA A 18 5.53 -9.91 7.56
CA ALA A 18 4.85 -8.65 7.26
C ALA A 18 5.80 -7.63 6.61
N THR A 19 7.03 -7.51 7.13
CA THR A 19 8.06 -6.63 6.56
C THR A 19 8.45 -7.06 5.14
N THR A 20 8.63 -8.36 4.91
CA THR A 20 8.95 -8.89 3.59
C THR A 20 7.83 -8.62 2.61
N LEU A 21 6.58 -8.87 2.98
CA LEU A 21 5.43 -8.58 2.13
C LEU A 21 5.32 -7.07 1.81
N LEU A 22 5.58 -6.20 2.78
CA LEU A 22 5.60 -4.75 2.57
C LEU A 22 6.66 -4.35 1.53
N ILE A 23 7.88 -4.86 1.66
CA ILE A 23 8.96 -4.59 0.71
C ILE A 23 8.56 -5.07 -0.68
N LEU A 24 8.05 -6.30 -0.79
CA LEU A 24 7.57 -6.86 -2.06
C LEU A 24 6.43 -6.02 -2.66
N ALA A 25 5.50 -5.52 -1.83
CA ALA A 25 4.41 -4.67 -2.28
C ALA A 25 4.92 -3.35 -2.89
N ILE A 26 5.94 -2.74 -2.30
CA ILE A 26 6.54 -1.51 -2.84
C ILE A 26 7.31 -1.79 -4.14
N LEU A 27 8.02 -2.92 -4.22
CA LEU A 27 8.82 -3.28 -5.39
C LEU A 27 7.96 -3.71 -6.59
N LEU A 28 6.94 -4.55 -6.36
CA LEU A 28 6.13 -5.18 -7.41
C LEU A 28 4.83 -4.42 -7.71
N GLY A 29 4.30 -3.66 -6.74
CA GLY A 29 3.04 -2.93 -6.89
C GLY A 29 3.16 -1.60 -7.64
N GLY A 30 4.38 -1.16 -7.96
CA GLY A 30 4.64 0.16 -8.54
C GLY A 30 4.08 0.40 -9.94
N GLY A 31 3.78 -0.66 -10.68
CA GLY A 31 3.35 -0.59 -12.08
C GLY A 31 1.85 -0.38 -12.29
N GLY A 32 1.01 -0.81 -11.35
CA GLY A 32 -0.46 -0.79 -11.44
C GLY A 32 -1.01 -1.55 -12.66
N THR A 33 -2.23 -1.21 -13.08
CA THR A 33 -2.96 -1.85 -14.20
C THR A 33 -2.14 -2.02 -15.50
N PRO A 34 -1.26 -1.08 -15.90
CA PRO A 34 -0.39 -1.28 -17.07
C PRO A 34 0.63 -2.43 -16.93
N SER A 35 0.88 -2.93 -15.72
CA SER A 35 1.87 -3.97 -15.40
C SER A 35 1.22 -5.15 -14.68
N PRO A 36 0.37 -5.95 -15.38
CA PRO A 36 -0.43 -6.99 -14.74
C PRO A 36 0.39 -8.16 -14.18
N LEU A 37 1.57 -8.44 -14.74
CA LEU A 37 2.40 -9.56 -14.28
C LEU A 37 2.98 -9.32 -12.87
N PRO A 38 3.66 -8.19 -12.57
CA PRO A 38 4.06 -7.86 -11.20
C PRO A 38 2.90 -7.82 -10.20
N GLU A 39 1.74 -7.30 -10.61
CA GLU A 39 0.54 -7.23 -9.78
C GLU A 39 0.02 -8.64 -9.42
N LEU A 40 -0.10 -9.54 -10.41
CA LEU A 40 -0.49 -10.93 -10.19
C LEU A 40 0.48 -11.67 -9.24
N TRP A 41 1.79 -11.48 -9.43
CA TRP A 41 2.77 -12.08 -8.52
C TRP A 41 2.62 -11.57 -7.10
N LEU A 42 2.37 -10.26 -6.93
CA LEU A 42 2.16 -9.68 -5.62
C LEU A 42 0.89 -10.23 -4.94
N GLU A 43 -0.22 -10.39 -5.68
CA GLU A 43 -1.45 -11.00 -5.19
C GLU A 43 -1.22 -12.44 -4.70
N LEU A 44 -0.53 -13.26 -5.50
CA LEU A 44 -0.19 -14.64 -5.14
C LEU A 44 0.73 -14.69 -3.92
N LEU A 45 1.78 -13.86 -3.87
CA LEU A 45 2.70 -13.79 -2.74
C LEU A 45 2.01 -13.30 -1.47
N ALA A 46 1.06 -12.36 -1.58
CA ALA A 46 0.25 -11.91 -0.46
C ALA A 46 -0.67 -13.02 0.07
N ALA A 47 -1.34 -13.76 -0.82
CA ALA A 47 -2.16 -14.91 -0.43
C ALA A 47 -1.32 -16.00 0.27
N LEU A 48 -0.14 -16.31 -0.28
CA LEU A 48 0.80 -17.25 0.33
C LEU A 48 1.33 -16.74 1.68
N ALA A 49 1.60 -15.44 1.81
CA ALA A 49 2.01 -14.83 3.06
C ALA A 49 0.89 -14.88 4.11
N MET A 50 -0.37 -14.65 3.72
CA MET A 50 -1.51 -14.81 4.62
C MET A 50 -1.66 -16.26 5.08
N LEU A 51 -1.52 -17.23 4.17
CA LEU A 51 -1.50 -18.63 4.56
C LEU A 51 -0.35 -18.87 5.55
N ALA A 52 0.89 -18.57 5.17
CA ALA A 52 2.06 -18.75 6.04
C ALA A 52 1.87 -18.12 7.43
N TRP A 53 1.24 -16.95 7.51
CA TRP A 53 0.90 -16.28 8.77
C TRP A 53 0.02 -17.14 9.69
N LEU A 54 -1.01 -17.80 9.14
CA LEU A 54 -1.91 -18.67 9.91
C LEU A 54 -1.25 -19.99 10.34
N TRP A 55 -0.23 -20.45 9.61
CA TRP A 55 0.49 -21.70 9.89
C TRP A 55 1.78 -21.51 10.69
N LEU A 56 2.20 -20.27 10.96
CA LEU A 56 3.38 -19.97 11.76
C LEU A 56 3.14 -20.36 13.23
N PRO A 57 4.11 -20.98 13.91
CA PRO A 57 3.97 -21.33 15.31
C PRO A 57 3.89 -20.08 16.18
N GLY A 58 2.95 -20.05 17.11
CA GLY A 58 2.72 -18.94 18.04
C GLY A 58 1.23 -18.64 18.20
N PRO A 59 0.86 -17.76 19.15
CA PRO A 59 -0.52 -17.31 19.26
C PRO A 59 -0.88 -16.46 18.03
N ILE A 60 -1.84 -16.92 17.23
CA ILE A 60 -2.43 -16.12 16.17
C ILE A 60 -3.14 -14.94 16.84
N ARG A 61 -2.70 -13.74 16.52
CA ARG A 61 -3.36 -12.51 16.96
C ARG A 61 -4.18 -11.98 15.81
N LEU A 62 -5.41 -11.61 16.11
CA LEU A 62 -6.24 -10.86 15.19
C LEU A 62 -6.20 -9.39 15.58
N PRO A 63 -6.37 -8.46 14.62
CA PRO A 63 -6.55 -7.06 14.95
C PRO A 63 -7.75 -6.89 15.89
N ALA A 64 -7.49 -6.28 17.05
CA ALA A 64 -8.52 -6.02 18.06
C ALA A 64 -9.42 -4.83 17.71
N ASP A 65 -8.97 -3.96 16.81
CA ASP A 65 -9.72 -2.77 16.40
C ASP A 65 -10.82 -3.15 15.37
N PRO A 66 -12.11 -3.01 15.72
CA PRO A 66 -13.21 -3.33 14.80
C PRO A 66 -13.21 -2.46 13.54
N ALA A 67 -12.62 -1.25 13.58
CA ALA A 67 -12.57 -0.36 12.43
C ALA A 67 -11.81 -1.00 11.26
N LEU A 68 -10.77 -1.80 11.53
CA LEU A 68 -10.01 -2.50 10.48
C LEU A 68 -10.87 -3.53 9.74
N TRP A 69 -11.75 -4.23 10.45
CA TRP A 69 -12.67 -5.20 9.86
C TRP A 69 -13.77 -4.51 9.05
N ILE A 70 -14.25 -3.35 9.51
CA ILE A 70 -15.21 -2.53 8.76
C ILE A 70 -14.58 -2.04 7.45
N VAL A 71 -13.36 -1.50 7.51
CA VAL A 71 -12.63 -1.04 6.32
C VAL A 71 -12.39 -2.19 5.34
N ALA A 72 -11.95 -3.37 5.83
CA ALA A 72 -11.79 -4.55 5.00
C ALA A 72 -13.11 -4.99 4.34
N GLY A 73 -14.18 -5.03 5.12
CA GLY A 73 -15.52 -5.38 4.65
C GLY A 73 -16.01 -4.44 3.57
N LEU A 74 -15.89 -3.12 3.77
CA LEU A 74 -16.29 -2.11 2.78
C LEU A 74 -15.44 -2.18 1.51
N ALA A 75 -14.12 -2.33 1.65
CA ALA A 75 -13.21 -2.43 0.51
C ALA A 75 -13.54 -3.62 -0.41
N LEU A 76 -13.94 -4.77 0.16
CA LEU A 76 -14.32 -5.96 -0.58
C LEU A 76 -15.78 -5.91 -1.06
N ALA A 77 -16.69 -5.36 -0.25
CA ALA A 77 -18.11 -5.34 -0.56
C ALA A 77 -18.43 -4.53 -1.81
N VAL A 78 -17.79 -3.37 -2.00
CA VAL A 78 -18.08 -2.50 -3.16
C VAL A 78 -17.85 -3.22 -4.50
N PRO A 79 -16.65 -3.75 -4.82
CA PRO A 79 -16.43 -4.48 -6.06
C PRO A 79 -17.21 -5.80 -6.12
N ALA A 80 -17.43 -6.49 -4.99
CA ALA A 80 -18.23 -7.72 -4.97
C ALA A 80 -19.69 -7.47 -5.37
N ILE A 81 -20.32 -6.43 -4.81
CA ILE A 81 -21.69 -6.01 -5.18
C ILE A 81 -21.75 -5.62 -6.65
N GLN A 82 -20.72 -4.95 -7.18
CA GLN A 82 -20.67 -4.58 -8.59
C GLN A 82 -20.64 -5.80 -9.54
N LEU A 83 -20.18 -6.96 -9.08
CA LEU A 83 -20.13 -8.19 -9.86
C LEU A 83 -21.43 -9.01 -9.79
N VAL A 84 -22.36 -8.67 -8.90
CA VAL A 84 -23.65 -9.36 -8.79
C VAL A 84 -24.47 -9.12 -10.05
N PRO A 85 -24.87 -10.17 -10.78
CA PRO A 85 -25.75 -10.03 -11.94
C PRO A 85 -27.14 -9.59 -11.49
N LEU A 86 -27.69 -8.59 -12.18
CA LEU A 86 -29.03 -8.07 -11.95
C LEU A 86 -30.01 -8.63 -13.00
N PRO A 87 -31.30 -8.78 -12.64
CA PRO A 87 -32.35 -9.08 -13.60
C PRO A 87 -32.42 -8.02 -14.70
N PRO A 88 -32.83 -8.38 -15.93
CA PRO A 88 -32.85 -7.47 -17.08
C PRO A 88 -33.64 -6.19 -16.82
N ASP A 89 -34.85 -6.29 -16.26
CA ASP A 89 -35.72 -5.12 -16.00
C ASP A 89 -35.06 -4.12 -15.05
N VAL A 90 -34.39 -4.62 -14.00
CA VAL A 90 -33.69 -3.78 -13.02
C VAL A 90 -32.45 -3.17 -13.65
N TRP A 91 -31.68 -3.94 -14.41
CA TRP A 91 -30.44 -3.48 -15.02
C TRP A 91 -30.70 -2.43 -16.11
N GLN A 92 -31.71 -2.65 -16.96
CA GLN A 92 -32.08 -1.72 -18.03
C GLN A 92 -32.67 -0.41 -17.50
N ALA A 93 -33.28 -0.42 -16.31
CA ALA A 93 -33.80 0.78 -15.65
C ALA A 93 -32.69 1.68 -15.06
N LEU A 94 -31.44 1.21 -14.98
CA LEU A 94 -30.33 2.02 -14.47
C LEU A 94 -29.95 3.14 -15.45
N PRO A 95 -29.59 4.34 -14.95
CA PRO A 95 -29.23 5.46 -15.81
C PRO A 95 -27.96 5.17 -16.64
N GLY A 96 -27.97 5.59 -17.91
CA GLY A 96 -26.83 5.43 -18.81
C GLY A 96 -26.66 4.02 -19.41
N ARG A 97 -27.71 3.19 -19.37
CA ARG A 97 -27.73 1.84 -19.93
C ARG A 97 -28.40 1.74 -21.30
N GLU A 98 -28.96 2.83 -21.83
CA GLU A 98 -29.79 2.79 -23.05
C GLU A 98 -29.00 2.24 -24.25
N ALA A 99 -27.77 2.72 -24.44
CA ALA A 99 -26.90 2.27 -25.53
C ALA A 99 -26.52 0.78 -25.42
N GLN A 100 -26.29 0.30 -24.20
CA GLN A 100 -25.88 -1.09 -23.96
C GLN A 100 -27.08 -2.04 -24.09
N ALA A 101 -28.26 -1.65 -23.61
CA ALA A 101 -29.50 -2.39 -23.78
C ALA A 101 -29.88 -2.50 -25.27
N ALA A 102 -29.75 -1.40 -26.04
CA ALA A 102 -29.96 -1.42 -27.48
C ALA A 102 -28.98 -2.35 -28.21
N ALA A 103 -27.69 -2.32 -27.85
CA ALA A 103 -26.69 -3.22 -28.44
C ALA A 103 -26.97 -4.69 -28.13
N LEU A 104 -27.39 -5.01 -26.89
CA LEU A 104 -27.77 -6.37 -26.49
C LEU A 104 -29.01 -6.87 -27.25
N ALA A 105 -29.98 -6.01 -27.51
CA ALA A 105 -31.16 -6.35 -28.29
C ALA A 105 -30.82 -6.75 -29.74
N LEU A 106 -29.83 -6.09 -30.36
CA LEU A 106 -29.38 -6.41 -31.72
C LEU A 106 -28.77 -7.80 -31.86
N VAL A 107 -28.23 -8.37 -30.77
CA VAL A 107 -27.62 -9.70 -30.76
C VAL A 107 -28.49 -10.75 -30.06
N GLY A 108 -29.77 -10.45 -29.78
CA GLY A 108 -30.70 -11.39 -29.16
C GLY A 108 -30.48 -11.62 -27.65
N GLU A 109 -29.69 -10.77 -26.99
CA GLU A 109 -29.28 -10.89 -25.58
C GLU A 109 -29.99 -9.89 -24.66
N LYS A 110 -31.12 -9.34 -25.09
CA LYS A 110 -31.87 -8.31 -24.34
C LYS A 110 -32.24 -8.77 -22.92
N ASP A 111 -32.63 -10.03 -22.77
CA ASP A 111 -33.12 -10.61 -21.51
C ASP A 111 -32.01 -11.29 -20.69
N SER A 112 -30.74 -11.04 -21.05
CA SER A 112 -29.60 -11.58 -20.33
C SER A 112 -29.36 -10.83 -19.01
N TRP A 113 -29.03 -11.57 -17.96
CA TRP A 113 -28.64 -11.00 -16.67
C TRP A 113 -27.26 -10.36 -16.79
N ARG A 114 -27.13 -9.12 -16.31
CA ARG A 114 -25.89 -8.34 -16.45
C ARG A 114 -25.43 -7.80 -15.10
N PRO A 115 -24.12 -7.81 -14.81
CA PRO A 115 -23.59 -7.22 -13.59
C PRO A 115 -23.74 -5.70 -13.59
N LEU A 116 -23.74 -5.12 -12.39
CA LEU A 116 -23.73 -3.67 -12.22
C LEU A 116 -22.43 -3.05 -12.77
N SER A 117 -21.32 -3.80 -12.79
CA SER A 117 -20.07 -3.34 -13.39
C SER A 117 -20.18 -3.13 -14.90
N MET A 118 -19.54 -2.05 -15.38
CA MET A 118 -19.34 -1.79 -16.82
C MET A 118 -18.26 -2.69 -17.44
N SER A 119 -17.31 -3.16 -16.63
CA SER A 119 -16.24 -4.06 -17.07
C SER A 119 -15.98 -5.09 -15.99
N PRO A 120 -16.75 -6.20 -15.97
CA PRO A 120 -16.64 -7.23 -14.94
C PRO A 120 -15.21 -7.79 -14.78
N PRO A 121 -14.44 -8.02 -15.85
CA PRO A 121 -13.05 -8.47 -15.70
C PRO A 121 -12.16 -7.46 -14.98
N ARG A 122 -12.34 -6.15 -15.22
CA ARG A 122 -11.57 -5.11 -14.52
C ARG A 122 -11.99 -4.96 -13.07
N THR A 123 -13.29 -5.06 -12.78
CA THR A 123 -13.80 -5.05 -11.39
C THR A 123 -13.30 -6.27 -10.62
N LEU A 124 -13.24 -7.44 -11.25
CA LEU A 124 -12.65 -8.63 -10.64
C LEU A 124 -11.16 -8.43 -10.37
N ALA A 125 -10.39 -7.89 -11.32
CA ALA A 125 -8.99 -7.56 -11.08
C ALA A 125 -8.82 -6.55 -9.92
N SER A 126 -9.68 -5.52 -9.83
CA SER A 126 -9.68 -4.59 -8.69
C SER A 126 -10.06 -5.24 -7.37
N LEU A 127 -10.95 -6.25 -7.37
CA LEU A 127 -11.27 -7.02 -6.16
C LEU A 127 -10.05 -7.81 -5.68
N LEU A 128 -9.32 -8.46 -6.60
CA LEU A 128 -8.14 -9.26 -6.29
C LEU A 128 -6.95 -8.38 -5.86
N SER A 129 -6.82 -7.17 -6.40
CA SER A 129 -5.74 -6.25 -6.02
C SER A 129 -5.87 -5.71 -4.59
N PHE A 130 -7.00 -5.93 -3.91
CA PHE A 130 -7.14 -5.68 -2.47
C PHE A 130 -6.46 -6.76 -1.59
N ILE A 131 -6.09 -7.93 -2.13
CA ILE A 131 -5.47 -9.01 -1.35
C ILE A 131 -4.17 -8.53 -0.67
N PRO A 132 -3.19 -7.91 -1.37
CA PRO A 132 -1.97 -7.41 -0.72
C PRO A 132 -2.20 -6.35 0.38
N PRO A 133 -2.92 -5.24 0.14
CA PRO A 133 -3.10 -4.20 1.16
C PRO A 133 -3.93 -4.70 2.35
N LEU A 134 -4.98 -5.52 2.15
CA LEU A 134 -5.75 -6.07 3.26
C LEU A 134 -4.94 -7.07 4.09
N THR A 135 -4.11 -7.89 3.43
CA THR A 135 -3.20 -8.80 4.13
C THR A 135 -2.23 -8.02 5.02
N LEU A 136 -1.58 -6.99 4.47
CA LEU A 136 -0.67 -6.14 5.25
C LEU A 136 -1.38 -5.40 6.38
N MET A 137 -2.60 -4.92 6.16
CA MET A 137 -3.40 -4.25 7.18
C MET A 137 -3.71 -5.18 8.36
N LEU A 138 -4.15 -6.42 8.07
CA LEU A 138 -4.46 -7.41 9.10
C LEU A 138 -3.19 -7.84 9.85
N MET A 139 -2.09 -8.08 9.14
CA MET A 139 -0.79 -8.40 9.75
C MET A 139 -0.33 -7.26 10.67
N ALA A 140 -0.31 -6.01 10.19
CA ALA A 140 0.10 -4.85 10.97
C ALA A 140 -0.79 -4.63 12.21
N GLY A 141 -2.10 -4.85 12.08
CA GLY A 141 -3.06 -4.78 13.17
C GLY A 141 -2.86 -5.88 14.24
N ALA A 142 -2.35 -7.04 13.85
CA ALA A 142 -2.04 -8.16 14.75
C ALA A 142 -0.69 -8.03 15.47
N LEU A 143 0.27 -7.29 14.90
CA LEU A 143 1.61 -7.10 15.46
C LEU A 143 1.60 -6.29 16.77
N GLN A 144 2.57 -6.59 17.65
CA GLN A 144 2.87 -5.83 18.87
C GLN A 144 3.54 -4.49 18.56
N ARG A 145 3.55 -3.59 19.54
CA ARG A 145 4.18 -2.27 19.42
C ARG A 145 5.63 -2.31 18.92
N HIS A 146 6.47 -3.19 19.49
CA HIS A 146 7.88 -3.32 19.06
C HIS A 146 8.02 -3.85 17.62
N GLU A 147 7.12 -4.73 17.19
CA GLU A 147 7.12 -5.30 15.85
C GLU A 147 6.63 -4.28 14.82
N ARG A 148 5.58 -3.51 15.15
CA ARG A 148 5.11 -2.38 14.35
C ARG A 148 6.21 -1.33 14.17
N HIS A 149 7.05 -1.09 15.18
CA HIS A 149 8.22 -0.21 15.04
C HIS A 149 9.20 -0.68 13.96
N ARG A 150 9.37 -1.99 13.77
CA ARG A 150 10.21 -2.51 12.68
C ARG A 150 9.57 -2.26 11.33
N LEU A 151 8.25 -2.45 11.23
CA LEU A 151 7.49 -2.17 10.01
C LEU A 151 7.58 -0.68 9.63
N LEU A 152 7.43 0.23 10.60
CA LEU A 152 7.63 1.68 10.39
C LEU A 152 9.05 1.99 9.90
N GLY A 153 10.07 1.34 10.47
CA GLY A 153 11.45 1.46 10.01
C GLY A 153 11.61 0.99 8.56
N ALA A 154 10.99 -0.13 8.17
CA ALA A 154 11.01 -0.62 6.80
C ALA A 154 10.32 0.34 5.82
N ILE A 155 9.15 0.88 6.18
CA ILE A 155 8.46 1.92 5.41
C ILE A 155 9.38 3.12 5.17
N LEU A 156 10.03 3.62 6.24
CA LEU A 156 10.93 4.76 6.15
C LEU A 156 12.13 4.48 5.24
N VAL A 157 12.76 3.32 5.38
CA VAL A 157 13.87 2.90 4.51
C VAL A 157 13.40 2.85 3.05
N MET A 158 12.26 2.23 2.77
CA MET A 158 11.74 2.13 1.41
C MET A 158 11.38 3.50 0.81
N ALA A 159 10.82 4.41 1.61
CA ALA A 159 10.51 5.77 1.17
C ALA A 159 11.79 6.57 0.83
N VAL A 160 12.82 6.49 1.68
CA VAL A 160 14.12 7.14 1.44
C VAL A 160 14.80 6.54 0.21
N THR A 161 14.83 5.22 0.08
CA THR A 161 15.39 4.55 -1.10
C THR A 161 14.62 4.93 -2.37
N SER A 162 13.29 5.03 -2.30
CA SER A 162 12.46 5.50 -3.42
C SER A 162 12.81 6.95 -3.82
N ALA A 163 13.01 7.84 -2.85
CA ALA A 163 13.45 9.21 -3.10
C ALA A 163 14.83 9.26 -3.79
N VAL A 164 15.79 8.47 -3.30
CA VAL A 164 17.15 8.40 -3.86
C VAL A 164 17.13 7.84 -5.29
N ILE A 165 16.45 6.72 -5.52
CA ILE A 165 16.30 6.15 -6.87
C ILE A 165 15.59 7.14 -7.79
N GLY A 166 14.53 7.78 -7.32
CA GLY A 166 13.79 8.78 -8.07
C GLY A 166 14.65 9.98 -8.47
N ALA A 167 15.56 10.43 -7.60
CA ALA A 167 16.51 11.49 -7.91
C ALA A 167 17.49 11.06 -9.03
N PHE A 168 17.96 9.81 -9.00
CA PHE A 168 18.77 9.27 -10.11
C PHE A 168 17.98 9.19 -11.43
N GLN A 169 16.72 8.74 -11.39
CA GLN A 169 15.85 8.66 -12.56
C GLN A 169 15.60 10.03 -13.21
N LEU A 170 15.51 11.10 -12.43
CA LEU A 170 15.37 12.47 -12.95
C LEU A 170 16.60 12.94 -13.72
N ASN A 171 17.80 12.61 -13.23
CA ASN A 171 19.07 13.05 -13.82
C ASN A 171 19.52 12.15 -14.99
N ALA A 172 19.11 10.89 -15.01
CA ALA A 172 19.59 9.91 -15.98
C ALA A 172 19.03 10.06 -17.41
N GLY A 173 18.20 11.08 -17.69
CA GLY A 173 17.81 11.52 -19.04
C GLY A 173 17.13 10.50 -19.96
N GLY A 174 16.79 9.29 -19.47
CA GLY A 174 16.31 8.16 -20.28
C GLY A 174 15.59 7.07 -19.48
N GLN A 175 15.60 5.82 -19.98
CA GLN A 175 14.96 4.65 -19.35
C GLN A 175 15.75 4.04 -18.18
N ALA A 176 16.95 4.55 -17.90
CA ALA A 176 17.80 4.02 -16.83
C ALA A 176 17.10 4.09 -15.47
N PHE A 177 17.22 3.01 -14.69
CA PHE A 177 16.58 2.84 -13.38
C PHE A 177 15.04 2.90 -13.38
N ARG A 178 14.37 2.89 -14.54
CA ARG A 178 12.90 2.76 -14.60
C ARG A 178 12.52 1.29 -14.57
N PHE A 179 11.78 0.89 -13.55
CA PHE A 179 11.36 -0.50 -13.35
C PHE A 179 10.15 -0.89 -14.20
N TYR A 180 9.42 0.09 -14.73
CA TYR A 180 8.20 -0.10 -15.51
C TYR A 180 8.26 0.68 -16.83
N ALA A 181 7.78 0.05 -17.91
CA ALA A 181 7.87 0.61 -19.25
C ALA A 181 7.12 1.95 -19.41
N SER A 182 5.94 2.06 -18.78
CA SER A 182 5.08 3.25 -18.84
C SER A 182 5.21 4.11 -17.59
N SER A 183 6.37 4.72 -17.40
CA SER A 183 6.67 5.56 -16.23
C SER A 183 6.58 7.06 -16.55
N HIS A 184 6.11 7.89 -15.61
CA HIS A 184 6.05 9.34 -15.78
C HIS A 184 7.46 9.98 -15.87
N PRO A 185 7.66 11.10 -16.60
CA PRO A 185 8.93 11.80 -16.70
C PRO A 185 9.23 12.69 -15.48
N THR A 186 8.97 12.20 -14.27
CA THR A 186 9.16 12.91 -12.99
C THR A 186 9.87 12.00 -11.99
N LEU A 187 10.01 12.42 -10.74
CA LEU A 187 10.47 11.53 -9.67
C LEU A 187 9.42 10.42 -9.47
N VAL A 188 9.78 9.17 -9.80
CA VAL A 188 8.86 8.02 -9.67
C VAL A 188 9.40 6.91 -8.73
N GLY A 189 10.72 6.86 -8.48
CA GLY A 189 11.30 5.94 -7.52
C GLY A 189 11.03 4.48 -7.89
N PHE A 190 10.52 3.68 -6.96
CA PHE A 190 10.11 2.32 -7.31
C PHE A 190 8.89 2.28 -8.24
N GLN A 191 8.10 3.36 -8.34
CA GLN A 191 6.78 3.31 -8.97
C GLN A 191 6.83 3.80 -10.42
N ALA A 192 5.77 3.54 -11.18
CA ALA A 192 5.60 4.08 -12.53
C ALA A 192 4.86 5.43 -12.50
N ASN A 193 3.98 5.60 -11.52
CA ASN A 193 3.09 6.75 -11.38
C ASN A 193 3.60 7.71 -10.31
N ARG A 194 3.77 8.99 -10.69
CA ARG A 194 4.21 10.06 -9.78
C ARG A 194 3.33 10.25 -8.54
N ASN A 195 2.03 10.00 -8.66
CA ASN A 195 1.09 10.12 -7.54
C ASN A 195 1.32 8.97 -6.53
N ALA A 196 1.48 7.74 -7.03
CA ALA A 196 1.80 6.60 -6.16
C ALA A 196 3.16 6.80 -5.45
N THR A 197 4.14 7.40 -6.13
CA THR A 197 5.41 7.78 -5.50
C THR A 197 5.22 8.83 -4.43
N ALA A 198 4.41 9.86 -4.67
CA ALA A 198 4.08 10.87 -3.67
C ALA A 198 3.43 10.23 -2.43
N ASP A 199 2.51 9.28 -2.63
CA ASP A 199 1.87 8.55 -1.54
C ASP A 199 2.90 7.77 -0.70
N VAL A 200 3.85 7.07 -1.33
CA VAL A 200 4.94 6.38 -0.62
C VAL A 200 5.79 7.36 0.22
N LEU A 201 6.09 8.54 -0.31
CA LEU A 201 6.90 9.55 0.40
C LEU A 201 6.13 10.16 1.58
N LEU A 202 4.83 10.45 1.40
CA LEU A 202 3.94 10.92 2.47
C LEU A 202 3.76 9.86 3.57
N ILE A 203 3.56 8.59 3.20
CA ILE A 203 3.51 7.48 4.14
C ILE A 203 4.86 7.35 4.88
N GLY A 204 5.98 7.60 4.19
CA GLY A 204 7.31 7.69 4.82
C GLY A 204 7.43 8.81 5.86
N LEU A 205 6.86 9.99 5.59
CA LEU A 205 6.80 11.10 6.54
C LEU A 205 5.98 10.73 7.79
N LEU A 206 4.80 10.16 7.59
CA LEU A 206 3.96 9.67 8.70
C LEU A 206 4.67 8.58 9.51
N ALA A 207 5.37 7.66 8.83
CA ALA A 207 6.14 6.62 9.49
C ALA A 207 7.30 7.19 10.31
N LEU A 208 8.00 8.21 9.81
CA LEU A 208 9.05 8.92 10.54
C LEU A 208 8.50 9.58 11.81
N ALA A 209 7.37 10.27 11.72
CA ALA A 209 6.71 10.90 12.86
C ALA A 209 6.28 9.86 13.91
N ALA A 210 5.61 8.79 13.49
CA ALA A 210 5.20 7.69 14.36
C ALA A 210 6.40 6.98 15.02
N PHE A 211 7.48 6.76 14.26
CA PHE A 211 8.71 6.14 14.75
C PHE A 211 9.41 7.02 15.81
N ALA A 212 9.42 8.34 15.61
CA ALA A 212 9.96 9.29 16.58
C ALA A 212 9.11 9.35 17.86
N ALA A 213 7.78 9.35 17.73
CA ALA A 213 6.87 9.38 18.87
C ALA A 213 6.97 8.12 19.73
N GLY A 214 7.09 6.94 19.12
CA GLY A 214 7.12 5.69 19.86
C GLY A 214 8.40 5.43 20.67
N LYS A 215 9.50 6.14 20.39
CA LYS A 215 10.74 6.13 21.20
C LYS A 215 10.63 6.94 22.50
N ARG A 216 9.63 7.81 22.64
CA ARG A 216 9.42 8.58 23.88
C ARG A 216 8.81 7.64 24.92
N SER A 217 9.61 7.23 25.91
CA SER A 217 9.13 6.44 27.04
C SER A 217 8.23 7.32 27.94
N PRO A 218 7.02 6.88 28.35
CA PRO A 218 6.15 7.66 29.24
C PRO A 218 6.73 7.88 30.66
N ARG A 219 7.90 7.33 30.96
CA ARG A 219 8.47 7.22 32.31
C ARG A 219 9.61 8.19 32.60
N GLU A 220 10.02 9.05 31.67
CA GLU A 220 11.01 10.09 31.99
C GLU A 220 10.30 11.36 32.46
N PRO A 221 10.43 11.72 33.76
CA PRO A 221 9.93 12.99 34.27
C PRO A 221 10.72 14.12 33.61
N HIS A 222 10.05 15.24 33.41
CA HIS A 222 10.60 16.51 32.93
C HIS A 222 11.91 16.90 33.65
N GLY A 223 13.06 16.53 33.07
CA GLY A 223 14.35 16.88 33.65
C GLY A 223 15.53 16.54 32.75
N GLY A 224 16.16 17.57 32.18
CA GLY A 224 17.56 17.50 31.74
C GLY A 224 17.81 17.35 30.25
N ALA A 225 17.85 18.48 29.54
CA ALA A 225 18.97 18.94 28.69
C ALA A 225 19.86 17.96 27.86
N ALA A 226 19.42 16.76 27.49
CA ALA A 226 20.02 15.94 26.42
C ALA A 226 19.29 16.13 25.07
N LYS A 227 18.52 17.21 24.93
CA LYS A 227 17.45 17.39 23.94
C LYS A 227 17.91 17.95 22.58
N GLY A 228 19.21 18.14 22.34
CA GLY A 228 19.69 18.97 21.22
C GLY A 228 20.34 18.26 20.03
N ARG A 229 20.71 16.97 20.14
CA ARG A 229 21.63 16.34 19.16
C ARG A 229 21.05 15.16 18.37
N ASP A 230 20.01 14.51 18.88
CA ASP A 230 19.48 13.26 18.28
C ASP A 230 18.27 13.47 17.35
N GLY A 231 17.83 14.71 17.12
CA GLY A 231 16.70 15.05 16.24
C GLY A 231 17.09 15.49 14.82
N TRP A 232 18.35 15.86 14.59
CA TRP A 232 18.78 16.44 13.31
C TRP A 232 18.62 15.49 12.13
N TRP A 233 18.85 14.18 12.33
CA TRP A 233 18.61 13.20 11.28
C TRP A 233 17.12 13.09 10.92
N GLN A 234 16.21 13.28 11.89
CA GLN A 234 14.77 13.26 11.64
C GLN A 234 14.34 14.46 10.81
N ILE A 235 14.84 15.65 11.17
CA ILE A 235 14.61 16.88 10.39
C ILE A 235 15.17 16.71 8.98
N GLY A 236 16.39 16.20 8.85
CA GLY A 236 17.03 15.94 7.55
C GLY A 236 16.23 14.97 6.68
N LEU A 237 15.75 13.84 7.24
CA LEU A 237 14.91 12.90 6.52
C LEU A 237 13.55 13.50 6.15
N ALA A 238 12.91 14.26 7.04
CA ALA A 238 11.64 14.92 6.75
C ALA A 238 11.79 15.92 5.60
N LEU A 239 12.85 16.74 5.60
CA LEU A 239 13.15 17.66 4.51
C LEU A 239 13.42 16.92 3.21
N LEU A 240 14.20 15.83 3.25
CA LEU A 240 14.48 15.00 2.08
C LEU A 240 13.20 14.41 1.46
N LEU A 241 12.34 13.81 2.28
CA LEU A 241 11.07 13.23 1.81
C LEU A 241 10.11 14.29 1.29
N THR A 242 10.05 15.44 1.95
CA THR A 242 9.25 16.60 1.53
C THR A 242 9.71 17.12 0.17
N LEU A 243 11.01 17.35 0.00
CA LEU A 243 11.59 17.81 -1.26
C LEU A 243 11.35 16.78 -2.38
N ALA A 244 11.59 15.50 -2.10
CA ALA A 244 11.30 14.43 -3.05
C ALA A 244 9.82 14.41 -3.46
N CYS A 245 8.90 14.64 -2.51
CA CYS A 245 7.47 14.70 -2.80
C CYS A 245 7.14 15.87 -3.73
N VAL A 246 7.75 17.05 -3.51
CA VAL A 246 7.62 18.19 -4.44
C VAL A 246 8.13 17.85 -5.83
N LEU A 247 9.25 17.14 -5.93
CA LEU A 247 9.84 16.72 -7.22
C LEU A 247 9.03 15.66 -7.97
N THR A 248 8.04 15.01 -7.34
CA THR A 248 7.08 14.17 -8.07
C THR A 248 6.15 15.00 -8.97
N ALA A 249 5.99 16.30 -8.70
CA ALA A 249 5.01 17.18 -9.33
C ALA A 249 3.55 16.72 -9.18
N SER A 250 3.24 15.92 -8.13
CA SER A 250 1.86 15.60 -7.76
C SER A 250 1.22 16.76 -6.99
N ARG A 251 0.21 17.43 -7.58
CA ARG A 251 -0.49 18.56 -6.93
C ARG A 251 -1.11 18.15 -5.60
N THR A 252 -1.80 17.00 -5.59
CA THR A 252 -2.41 16.44 -4.37
C THR A 252 -1.33 16.03 -3.37
N GLY A 253 -0.27 15.35 -3.82
CA GLY A 253 0.84 14.96 -2.96
C GLY A 253 1.47 16.15 -2.25
N VAL A 254 1.75 17.25 -2.98
CA VAL A 254 2.30 18.49 -2.40
C VAL A 254 1.33 19.13 -1.40
N ALA A 255 0.03 19.16 -1.70
CA ALA A 255 -0.98 19.69 -0.78
C ALA A 255 -1.05 18.90 0.53
N LEU A 256 -0.85 17.58 0.46
CA LEU A 256 -0.90 16.67 1.62
C LEU A 256 0.35 16.67 2.49
N ILE A 257 1.43 17.36 2.09
CA ILE A 257 2.63 17.51 2.94
C ILE A 257 2.27 18.24 4.25
N LEU A 258 1.42 19.28 4.18
CA LEU A 258 1.02 20.07 5.35
C LEU A 258 0.32 19.21 6.41
N PRO A 259 -0.79 18.50 6.12
CA PRO A 259 -1.42 17.66 7.12
C PRO A 259 -0.55 16.47 7.57
N ALA A 260 0.40 16.00 6.75
CA ALA A 260 1.34 14.95 7.16
C ALA A 260 2.45 15.44 8.10
N ALA A 261 2.69 16.75 8.17
CA ALA A 261 3.73 17.37 8.98
C ALA A 261 3.24 17.91 10.35
N ILE A 262 1.92 17.95 10.56
CA ILE A 262 1.26 18.38 11.81
C ILE A 262 1.02 17.17 12.70
#